data_AF-A0AAJ1MKQ6-F1
#
_entry.id   AF-A0AAJ1MKQ6-F1
#
_cell.length_a   1.000
_cell.length_b   1.000
_cell.length_c   1.000
_cell.angle_alpha   90.00
_cell.angle_beta   90.00
_cell.angle_gamma   90.00
#
_symmetry.space_group_name_H-M   'P 1'
#
loop_
_entity.id
_entity.type
_entity.pdbx_description
1 polymer ?
#
loop_
_entity_poly.entity_id
_entity_poly.type
_entity_poly.pdbx_seq_one_letter_code
_entity_poly.pdbx_strand_id
1 'polypeptide(L)'
;MKQFIFFVSILLLLPVFQVSSDGLVIGPEDLRIEQSLEGGYNLWIRNKPGLESVLLTESTEDPERKAATYALRAPEYNPHNGDEKRMLDGEFLDPEKKLFSLIDSTPESYEAFGSAFRIFIPYIVIYGYEWTRSGEMLVVDGTYLSVRAFGAKYADYGSGFRDNPFILRVAQKPLEGPPEGNYMDDTVKTYTEIAEEGGGRVIYCRGEDDLLNALDEVLDEVDSGSLDLVLALDTTASMENDIPWLKRELVPLLKEQTEGYGHFRFGMVLYRDYHEDYLTRVRPFQKTLDGIQGVINRTTVFGGRDIPEAVYEALYEGVHAFPWMATDRKLLLIGDAPPHERPRGRVTEDMVYEDAEAIGVEITTIILPQ
;
A
#
# COMPACT_ATOMS: atom_id res chain seq x y z
N MET A 1 -78.34 7.69 -34.86
CA MET A 1 -77.44 6.63 -35.35
C MET A 1 -76.00 7.03 -35.01
N LYS A 2 -75.39 6.26 -34.11
CA LYS A 2 -73.97 6.10 -33.72
C LYS A 2 -73.01 7.31 -33.86
N GLN A 3 -72.69 7.91 -32.71
CA GLN A 3 -71.47 8.72 -32.51
C GLN A 3 -70.24 7.80 -32.56
N PHE A 4 -69.27 8.12 -33.42
CA PHE A 4 -67.97 7.45 -33.45
C PHE A 4 -67.05 8.12 -32.42
N ILE A 5 -66.69 7.40 -31.37
CA ILE A 5 -65.68 7.80 -30.39
C ILE A 5 -64.31 7.44 -30.99
N PHE A 6 -63.48 8.45 -31.25
CA PHE A 6 -62.09 8.27 -31.67
C PHE A 6 -61.26 7.89 -30.43
N PHE A 7 -60.85 6.63 -30.33
CA PHE A 7 -59.85 6.19 -29.35
C PHE A 7 -58.47 6.56 -29.89
N VAL A 8 -57.87 7.61 -29.36
CA VAL A 8 -56.44 7.89 -29.55
C VAL A 8 -55.68 6.98 -28.58
N SER A 9 -55.12 5.88 -29.08
CA SER A 9 -54.12 5.12 -28.32
C SER A 9 -52.83 5.92 -28.30
N ILE A 10 -52.54 6.54 -27.17
CA ILE A 10 -51.20 7.06 -26.87
C ILE A 10 -50.32 5.84 -26.59
N LEU A 11 -49.53 5.45 -27.59
CA LEU A 11 -48.44 4.50 -27.39
C LEU A 11 -47.36 5.23 -26.57
N LEU A 12 -47.39 5.04 -25.25
CA LEU A 12 -46.30 5.46 -24.37
C LEU A 12 -45.09 4.59 -24.70
N LEU A 13 -44.22 5.12 -25.58
CA LEU A 13 -42.84 4.66 -25.70
C LEU A 13 -42.17 4.91 -24.35
N LEU A 14 -42.12 3.86 -23.52
CA LEU A 14 -41.21 3.84 -22.39
C LEU A 14 -39.80 4.09 -22.92
N PRO A 15 -39.02 4.99 -22.31
CA PRO A 15 -37.63 5.17 -22.71
C PRO A 15 -36.94 3.82 -22.51
N VAL A 16 -36.42 3.26 -23.60
CA VAL A 16 -35.40 2.23 -23.51
C VAL A 16 -34.27 2.88 -22.75
N PHE A 17 -34.06 2.48 -21.49
CA PHE A 17 -32.87 2.86 -20.74
C PHE A 17 -31.69 2.38 -21.56
N GLN A 18 -31.04 3.29 -22.27
CA GLN A 18 -29.67 3.07 -22.69
C GLN A 18 -28.89 2.97 -21.39
N VAL A 19 -28.51 1.75 -21.03
CA VAL A 19 -27.47 1.50 -20.03
C VAL A 19 -26.28 2.30 -20.51
N SER A 20 -25.95 3.39 -19.81
CA SER A 20 -24.72 4.10 -20.14
C SER A 20 -23.59 3.11 -19.93
N SER A 21 -22.64 3.07 -20.86
CA SER A 21 -21.42 2.25 -20.77
C SER A 21 -20.49 2.65 -19.60
N ASP A 22 -21.00 3.50 -18.70
CA ASP A 22 -20.35 4.05 -17.52
C ASP A 22 -20.46 3.08 -16.33
N GLY A 23 -21.55 2.30 -16.24
CA GLY A 23 -21.79 1.39 -15.12
C GLY A 23 -20.78 0.22 -15.01
N LEU A 24 -20.18 -0.18 -16.14
CA LEU A 24 -19.20 -1.28 -16.21
C LEU A 24 -17.74 -0.81 -16.14
N VAL A 25 -17.50 0.51 -16.09
CA VAL A 25 -16.16 1.06 -15.82
C VAL A 25 -15.88 0.88 -14.35
N ILE A 26 -14.70 0.42 -13.95
CA ILE A 26 -14.31 0.32 -12.55
C ILE A 26 -13.03 1.14 -12.37
N GLY A 27 -13.12 2.22 -11.59
CA GLY A 27 -12.00 3.09 -11.27
C GLY A 27 -11.29 2.70 -9.97
N PRO A 28 -10.12 3.26 -9.66
CA PRO A 28 -9.43 3.05 -8.38
C PRO A 28 -10.29 3.37 -7.14
N GLU A 29 -11.22 4.31 -7.25
CA GLU A 29 -12.17 4.70 -6.21
C GLU A 29 -13.26 3.65 -5.93
N ASP A 30 -13.42 2.69 -6.83
CA ASP A 30 -14.39 1.59 -6.75
C ASP A 30 -13.78 0.29 -6.23
N LEU A 31 -12.47 0.27 -5.96
CA LEU A 31 -11.72 -0.90 -5.51
C LEU A 31 -11.17 -0.71 -4.10
N ARG A 32 -11.26 -1.74 -3.26
CA ARG A 32 -10.44 -1.88 -2.04
C ARG A 32 -9.85 -3.28 -2.01
N ILE A 33 -8.58 -3.37 -1.62
CA ILE A 33 -7.86 -4.63 -1.52
C ILE A 33 -7.34 -4.72 -0.10
N GLU A 34 -7.76 -5.76 0.61
CA GLU A 34 -7.39 -6.01 2.00
C GLU A 34 -6.66 -7.33 2.08
N GLN A 35 -5.56 -7.39 2.82
CA GLN A 35 -4.90 -8.67 3.10
C GLN A 35 -5.81 -9.52 3.99
N SER A 36 -5.93 -10.81 3.67
CA SER A 36 -6.71 -11.76 4.44
C SER A 36 -5.81 -12.64 5.29
N LEU A 37 -6.20 -12.85 6.56
CA LEU A 37 -5.57 -13.83 7.45
C LEU A 37 -5.72 -15.28 6.94
N GLU A 38 -6.59 -15.51 5.95
CA GLU A 38 -6.81 -16.81 5.30
C GLU A 38 -5.77 -17.13 4.20
N GLY A 39 -4.77 -16.25 3.99
CA GLY A 39 -3.69 -16.48 3.02
C GLY A 39 -4.05 -16.02 1.60
N GLY A 40 -4.22 -14.70 1.45
CA GLY A 40 -4.56 -14.07 0.17
C GLY A 40 -5.07 -12.65 0.35
N TYR A 41 -5.94 -12.20 -0.55
CA TYR A 41 -6.50 -10.85 -0.56
C TYR A 41 -8.02 -10.87 -0.70
N ASN A 42 -8.72 -9.95 -0.04
CA ASN A 42 -10.12 -9.63 -0.33
C ASN A 42 -10.15 -8.43 -1.28
N LEU A 43 -10.59 -8.66 -2.52
CA LEU A 43 -10.87 -7.62 -3.50
C LEU A 43 -12.35 -7.22 -3.38
N TRP A 44 -12.57 -6.02 -2.86
CA TRP A 44 -13.87 -5.38 -2.78
C TRP A 44 -14.10 -4.47 -3.99
N ILE A 45 -15.23 -4.63 -4.66
CA ILE A 45 -15.61 -3.85 -5.85
C ILE A 45 -16.97 -3.21 -5.59
N ARG A 46 -17.05 -1.88 -5.68
CA ARG A 46 -18.31 -1.14 -5.47
C ARG A 46 -19.41 -1.66 -6.40
N ASN A 47 -20.56 -2.00 -5.82
CA ASN A 47 -21.74 -2.39 -6.58
C ASN A 47 -22.41 -1.14 -7.16
N LYS A 48 -22.11 -0.83 -8.43
CA LYS A 48 -22.66 0.34 -9.13
C LYS A 48 -23.95 0.00 -9.89
N PRO A 49 -24.84 0.97 -10.14
CA PRO A 49 -26.01 0.75 -10.99
C PRO A 49 -25.61 0.19 -12.35
N GLY A 50 -26.18 -0.97 -12.71
CA GLY A 50 -25.89 -1.68 -13.95
C GLY A 50 -24.68 -2.63 -13.90
N LEU A 51 -24.02 -2.77 -12.74
CA LEU A 51 -23.02 -3.81 -12.49
C LEU A 51 -23.66 -4.94 -11.68
N GLU A 52 -23.83 -6.10 -12.31
CA GLU A 52 -24.59 -7.24 -11.74
C GLU A 52 -23.70 -8.42 -11.37
N SER A 53 -22.50 -8.54 -11.95
CA SER A 53 -21.48 -9.48 -11.51
C SER A 53 -20.07 -9.09 -11.97
N VAL A 54 -19.07 -9.66 -11.31
CA VAL A 54 -17.65 -9.41 -11.54
C VAL A 54 -16.88 -10.73 -11.61
N LEU A 55 -15.86 -10.78 -12.46
CA LEU A 55 -15.00 -11.95 -12.64
C LEU A 55 -13.54 -11.50 -12.75
N LEU A 56 -12.66 -12.12 -11.99
CA LEU A 56 -11.24 -11.85 -12.08
C LEU A 56 -10.62 -12.62 -13.25
N THR A 57 -9.86 -11.92 -14.07
CA THR A 57 -9.20 -12.45 -15.26
C THR A 57 -7.73 -12.07 -15.25
N GLU A 58 -6.91 -12.85 -15.93
CA GLU A 58 -5.55 -12.43 -16.21
C GLU A 58 -5.52 -11.14 -17.05
N SER A 59 -4.44 -10.40 -16.99
CA SER A 59 -4.31 -9.10 -17.66
C SER A 59 -3.46 -9.14 -18.94
N THR A 60 -2.93 -10.31 -19.29
CA THR A 60 -2.19 -10.57 -20.54
C THR A 60 -3.14 -10.60 -21.74
N GLU A 61 -3.74 -9.45 -22.07
CA GLU A 61 -4.41 -9.23 -23.35
C GLU A 61 -3.33 -9.02 -24.43
N ASP A 62 -3.35 -9.84 -25.48
CA ASP A 62 -2.57 -9.58 -26.68
C ASP A 62 -2.97 -8.18 -27.23
N PRO A 63 -2.03 -7.25 -27.49
CA PRO A 63 -2.35 -5.93 -28.04
C PRO A 63 -3.16 -5.97 -29.36
N GLU A 64 -3.09 -7.10 -30.08
CA GLU A 64 -3.84 -7.36 -31.30
C GLU A 64 -5.13 -8.18 -31.07
N ARG A 65 -5.47 -8.48 -29.80
CA ARG A 65 -6.63 -9.27 -29.33
C ARG A 65 -6.72 -10.69 -29.89
N LYS A 66 -5.59 -11.29 -30.25
CA LYS A 66 -5.55 -12.63 -30.85
C LYS A 66 -5.60 -13.78 -29.84
N ALA A 67 -5.35 -13.52 -28.55
CA ALA A 67 -5.38 -14.52 -27.49
C ALA A 67 -6.52 -14.28 -26.50
N ALA A 68 -7.19 -15.36 -26.08
CA ALA A 68 -8.26 -15.30 -25.08
C ALA A 68 -7.69 -15.04 -23.68
N THR A 69 -8.30 -14.08 -22.98
CA THR A 69 -8.10 -13.84 -21.54
C THR A 69 -8.86 -14.89 -20.74
N TYR A 70 -8.18 -15.65 -19.88
CA TYR A 70 -8.81 -16.63 -19.02
C TYR A 70 -9.24 -16.04 -17.69
N ALA A 71 -10.38 -16.53 -17.22
CA ALA A 71 -10.83 -16.32 -15.85
C ALA A 71 -9.91 -17.08 -14.89
N LEU A 72 -9.54 -16.40 -13.80
CA LEU A 72 -8.74 -16.97 -12.74
C LEU A 72 -9.61 -17.86 -11.85
N ARG A 73 -8.98 -18.89 -11.27
CA ARG A 73 -9.61 -19.84 -10.35
C ARG A 73 -8.73 -20.08 -9.14
N ALA A 74 -9.35 -20.33 -8.00
CA ALA A 74 -8.67 -20.86 -6.83
C ALA A 74 -8.34 -22.36 -7.04
N PRO A 75 -7.16 -22.84 -6.61
CA PRO A 75 -6.82 -24.26 -6.63
C PRO A 75 -7.66 -25.07 -5.62
N GLU A 76 -8.07 -24.42 -4.53
CA GLU A 76 -8.83 -25.01 -3.44
C GLU A 76 -10.16 -24.27 -3.24
N TYR A 77 -11.11 -24.96 -2.61
CA TYR A 77 -12.39 -24.38 -2.26
C TYR A 77 -12.21 -23.29 -1.21
N ASN A 78 -12.90 -22.16 -1.41
CA ASN A 78 -13.11 -21.15 -0.39
C ASN A 78 -14.59 -20.72 -0.41
N PRO A 79 -15.19 -20.36 0.73
CA PRO A 79 -16.61 -20.02 0.79
C PRO A 79 -16.96 -18.71 0.08
N HIS A 80 -15.99 -17.84 -0.18
CA HIS A 80 -16.22 -16.53 -0.80
C HIS A 80 -16.41 -16.62 -2.32
N ASN A 81 -15.75 -17.57 -2.99
CA ASN A 81 -15.87 -17.76 -4.43
C ASN A 81 -16.48 -19.12 -4.81
N GLY A 82 -16.26 -20.14 -3.98
CA GLY A 82 -16.52 -21.54 -4.33
C GLY A 82 -18.00 -21.88 -4.46
N ASP A 83 -18.87 -21.13 -3.79
CA ASP A 83 -20.32 -21.28 -3.84
C ASP A 83 -20.98 -20.42 -4.93
N GLU A 84 -20.23 -19.48 -5.52
CA GLU A 84 -20.75 -18.57 -6.53
C GLU A 84 -20.97 -19.27 -7.87
N LYS A 85 -22.14 -19.01 -8.46
CA LYS A 85 -22.52 -19.62 -9.74
C LYS A 85 -21.86 -18.86 -10.89
N ARG A 86 -21.38 -19.61 -11.87
CA ARG A 86 -20.83 -19.05 -13.10
C ARG A 86 -21.51 -19.64 -14.32
N MET A 87 -21.87 -18.76 -15.25
CA MET A 87 -22.34 -19.12 -16.58
C MET A 87 -21.17 -19.02 -17.58
N LEU A 88 -21.11 -19.97 -18.51
CA LEU A 88 -20.21 -19.93 -19.65
C LEU A 88 -20.96 -20.48 -20.86
N ASP A 89 -20.98 -19.72 -21.96
CA ASP A 89 -21.70 -20.08 -23.19
C ASP A 89 -23.19 -20.40 -22.98
N GLY A 90 -23.84 -19.69 -22.05
CA GLY A 90 -25.28 -19.83 -21.75
C GLY A 90 -25.64 -20.96 -20.79
N GLU A 91 -24.65 -21.75 -20.35
CA GLU A 91 -24.84 -22.88 -19.42
C GLU A 91 -24.13 -22.60 -18.09
N PHE A 92 -24.73 -23.04 -16.98
CA PHE A 92 -24.05 -22.98 -15.69
C PHE A 92 -22.94 -24.04 -15.62
N LEU A 93 -21.79 -23.63 -15.10
CA LEU A 93 -20.71 -24.57 -14.83
C LEU A 93 -21.16 -25.57 -13.76
N ASP A 94 -20.85 -26.85 -14.02
CA ASP A 94 -21.13 -27.96 -13.13
C ASP A 94 -20.29 -27.84 -11.85
N PRO A 95 -20.91 -27.69 -10.66
CA PRO A 95 -20.20 -27.61 -9.38
C PRO A 95 -19.34 -28.84 -9.09
N GLU A 96 -19.69 -30.02 -9.61
CA GLU A 96 -18.92 -31.26 -9.39
C GLU A 96 -17.51 -31.18 -10.01
N LYS A 97 -17.32 -30.32 -11.01
CA LYS A 97 -16.01 -30.08 -11.63
C LYS A 97 -15.05 -29.25 -10.77
N LYS A 98 -15.53 -28.68 -9.65
CA LYS A 98 -14.71 -27.91 -8.69
C LYS A 98 -13.91 -26.78 -9.36
N LEU A 99 -14.51 -26.12 -10.34
CA LEU A 99 -13.91 -24.98 -11.04
C LEU A 99 -14.19 -23.70 -10.25
N PHE A 100 -13.45 -23.49 -9.15
CA PHE A 100 -13.62 -22.37 -8.22
C PHE A 100 -13.20 -21.04 -8.86
N SER A 101 -14.08 -20.49 -9.70
CA SER A 101 -13.83 -19.24 -10.40
C SER A 101 -13.80 -18.08 -9.43
N LEU A 102 -12.89 -17.15 -9.64
CA LEU A 102 -12.83 -15.92 -8.86
C LEU A 102 -13.91 -14.96 -9.37
N ILE A 103 -15.16 -15.24 -9.01
CA ILE A 103 -16.39 -14.57 -9.46
C ILE A 103 -17.20 -14.15 -8.24
N ASP A 104 -17.99 -13.08 -8.40
CA ASP A 104 -19.05 -12.74 -7.46
C ASP A 104 -20.25 -12.10 -8.18
N SER A 105 -21.46 -12.54 -7.86
CA SER A 105 -22.76 -12.01 -8.33
C SER A 105 -23.70 -11.64 -7.19
N THR A 106 -23.22 -11.71 -5.95
CA THR A 106 -23.99 -11.55 -4.72
C THR A 106 -23.36 -10.44 -3.88
N PRO A 107 -23.63 -9.16 -4.20
CA PRO A 107 -23.04 -8.06 -3.47
C PRO A 107 -23.50 -8.09 -2.00
N GLU A 108 -22.55 -7.80 -1.12
CA GLU A 108 -22.73 -7.73 0.32
C GLU A 108 -22.49 -6.31 0.84
N SER A 109 -22.85 -6.07 2.11
CA SER A 109 -22.63 -4.75 2.70
C SER A 109 -21.17 -4.57 3.07
N TYR A 110 -20.59 -3.45 2.66
CA TYR A 110 -19.20 -3.10 2.94
C TYR A 110 -19.11 -1.63 3.34
N GLU A 111 -18.44 -1.33 4.45
CA GLU A 111 -18.46 -0.01 5.09
C GLU A 111 -18.10 1.13 4.14
N ALA A 112 -17.05 0.96 3.33
CA ALA A 112 -16.59 2.03 2.44
C ALA A 112 -17.53 2.30 1.26
N PHE A 113 -18.31 1.29 0.84
CA PHE A 113 -19.08 1.33 -0.41
C PHE A 113 -20.60 1.22 -0.21
N GLY A 114 -21.07 0.87 0.98
CA GLY A 114 -22.44 0.51 1.28
C GLY A 114 -22.81 -0.88 0.75
N SER A 115 -22.64 -1.09 -0.55
CA SER A 115 -22.86 -2.36 -1.28
C SER A 115 -21.66 -2.66 -2.18
N ALA A 116 -21.10 -3.86 -2.09
CA ALA A 116 -19.90 -4.25 -2.82
C ALA A 116 -19.91 -5.75 -3.15
N PHE A 117 -19.28 -6.10 -4.26
CA PHE A 117 -18.87 -7.48 -4.52
C PHE A 117 -17.56 -7.77 -3.79
N ARG A 118 -17.36 -9.02 -3.38
CA ARG A 118 -16.15 -9.50 -2.75
C ARG A 118 -15.61 -10.73 -3.47
N ILE A 119 -14.39 -10.61 -3.99
CA ILE A 119 -13.64 -11.74 -4.53
C ILE A 119 -12.46 -12.01 -3.59
N PHE A 120 -12.43 -13.18 -2.95
CA PHE A 120 -11.21 -13.66 -2.31
C PHE A 120 -10.20 -14.10 -3.39
N ILE A 121 -8.94 -13.71 -3.25
CA ILE A 121 -7.86 -13.99 -4.19
C ILE A 121 -6.75 -14.71 -3.40
N PRO A 122 -6.61 -16.04 -3.52
CA PRO A 122 -5.50 -16.74 -2.88
C PRO A 122 -4.16 -16.36 -3.52
N TYR A 123 -3.06 -16.58 -2.81
CA TYR A 123 -1.72 -16.33 -3.35
C TYR A 123 -1.41 -17.13 -4.61
N ILE A 124 -2.00 -18.31 -4.79
CA ILE A 124 -1.84 -19.11 -6.00
C ILE A 124 -3.18 -19.18 -6.71
N VAL A 125 -3.21 -18.78 -7.97
CA VAL A 125 -4.37 -18.88 -8.85
C VAL A 125 -4.05 -19.69 -10.10
N ILE A 126 -5.06 -20.34 -10.66
CA ILE A 126 -4.96 -21.14 -11.89
C ILE A 126 -5.70 -20.43 -13.01
N TYR A 127 -5.13 -20.43 -14.22
CA TYR A 127 -5.78 -19.95 -15.43
C TYR A 127 -5.77 -21.02 -16.53
N GLY A 128 -6.63 -20.85 -17.54
CA GLY A 128 -6.69 -21.74 -18.70
C GLY A 128 -7.33 -23.11 -18.44
N TYR A 129 -7.18 -24.03 -19.38
CA TYR A 129 -7.56 -25.45 -19.26
C TYR A 129 -6.45 -26.31 -19.87
N GLU A 130 -6.36 -27.60 -19.54
CA GLU A 130 -5.26 -28.47 -20.00
C GLU A 130 -5.09 -28.54 -21.53
N TRP A 131 -6.19 -28.36 -22.27
CA TRP A 131 -6.20 -28.35 -23.74
C TRP A 131 -5.99 -26.95 -24.35
N THR A 132 -5.73 -25.94 -23.53
CA THR A 132 -5.40 -24.56 -23.94
C THR A 132 -4.16 -24.06 -23.22
N ARG A 133 -3.82 -22.77 -23.37
CA ARG A 133 -2.80 -22.14 -22.53
C ARG A 133 -3.31 -22.13 -21.09
N SER A 134 -2.63 -22.83 -20.19
CA SER A 134 -2.95 -22.93 -18.77
C SER A 134 -1.70 -22.86 -17.90
N GLY A 135 -1.88 -22.52 -16.64
CA GLY A 135 -0.81 -22.53 -15.66
C GLY A 135 -1.27 -22.01 -14.30
N GLU A 136 -0.34 -22.03 -13.37
CA GLU A 136 -0.45 -21.37 -12.07
C GLU A 136 0.24 -20.01 -12.10
N MET A 137 -0.25 -19.09 -11.28
CA MET A 137 0.28 -17.75 -11.11
C MET A 137 0.31 -17.41 -9.63
N LEU A 138 1.46 -16.91 -9.17
CA LEU A 138 1.58 -16.31 -7.85
C LEU A 138 1.03 -14.88 -7.90
N VAL A 139 0.08 -14.57 -7.01
CA VAL A 139 -0.51 -13.25 -6.82
C VAL A 139 0.13 -12.62 -5.59
N VAL A 140 0.88 -11.56 -5.82
CA VAL A 140 1.54 -10.72 -4.80
C VAL A 140 1.26 -9.25 -5.09
N ASP A 141 1.68 -8.35 -4.19
CA ASP A 141 1.66 -6.92 -4.48
C ASP A 141 2.37 -6.60 -5.82
N GLY A 142 1.80 -5.69 -6.59
CA GLY A 142 2.26 -5.37 -7.94
C GLY A 142 1.75 -6.29 -9.05
N THR A 143 1.01 -7.36 -8.73
CA THR A 143 0.45 -8.28 -9.75
C THR A 143 -0.57 -7.57 -10.64
N TYR A 144 -0.41 -7.65 -11.95
CA TYR A 144 -1.33 -7.05 -12.91
C TYR A 144 -2.53 -7.97 -13.18
N LEU A 145 -3.74 -7.50 -12.89
CA LEU A 145 -4.98 -8.28 -12.96
C LEU A 145 -6.06 -7.47 -13.70
N SER A 146 -7.18 -8.10 -14.05
CA SER A 146 -8.32 -7.40 -14.65
C SER A 146 -9.64 -7.86 -14.04
N VAL A 147 -10.46 -6.89 -13.61
CA VAL A 147 -11.86 -7.14 -13.27
C VAL A 147 -12.70 -7.05 -14.53
N ARG A 148 -13.26 -8.17 -14.93
CA ARG A 148 -14.28 -8.22 -15.97
C ARG A 148 -15.64 -7.93 -15.35
N ALA A 149 -16.24 -6.82 -15.75
CA ALA A 149 -17.52 -6.32 -15.27
C ALA A 149 -18.66 -6.71 -16.20
N PHE A 150 -19.78 -7.19 -15.65
CA PHE A 150 -20.96 -7.64 -16.41
C PHE A 150 -22.22 -6.90 -16.00
N GLY A 151 -23.07 -6.62 -16.99
CA GLY A 151 -24.42 -6.06 -16.78
C GLY A 151 -25.48 -7.09 -16.42
N ALA A 152 -25.11 -8.37 -16.36
CA ALA A 152 -25.95 -9.46 -15.90
C ALA A 152 -25.23 -10.28 -14.82
N LYS A 153 -25.99 -11.06 -14.05
CA LYS A 153 -25.45 -11.93 -13.02
C LYS A 153 -24.67 -13.10 -13.63
N TYR A 154 -23.81 -13.73 -12.81
CA TYR A 154 -23.13 -14.98 -13.10
C TYR A 154 -22.12 -14.92 -14.26
N ALA A 155 -21.57 -13.74 -14.54
CA ALA A 155 -20.65 -13.51 -15.64
C ALA A 155 -21.23 -13.91 -17.01
N ASP A 156 -22.51 -13.64 -17.23
CA ASP A 156 -23.18 -13.91 -18.50
C ASP A 156 -22.66 -12.99 -19.62
N TYR A 157 -21.98 -13.59 -20.60
CA TYR A 157 -21.42 -12.89 -21.75
C TYR A 157 -22.50 -12.34 -22.70
N GLY A 158 -23.75 -12.80 -22.61
CA GLY A 158 -24.86 -12.34 -23.43
C GLY A 158 -25.22 -10.86 -23.22
N SER A 159 -24.94 -10.29 -22.05
CA SER A 159 -25.19 -8.87 -21.75
C SER A 159 -24.05 -7.93 -22.17
N GLY A 160 -22.97 -8.47 -22.73
CA GLY A 160 -21.71 -7.74 -22.89
C GLY A 160 -20.96 -7.58 -21.57
N PHE A 161 -19.66 -7.27 -21.67
CA PHE A 161 -18.76 -7.08 -20.54
C PHE A 161 -17.74 -5.99 -20.84
N ARG A 162 -17.05 -5.53 -19.79
CA ARG A 162 -15.89 -4.64 -19.91
C ARG A 162 -14.76 -5.13 -19.01
N ASP A 163 -13.56 -5.18 -19.57
CA ASP A 163 -12.34 -5.45 -18.80
C ASP A 163 -11.80 -4.15 -18.20
N ASN A 164 -11.49 -4.20 -16.90
CA ASN A 164 -10.95 -3.09 -16.14
C ASN A 164 -9.62 -3.54 -15.50
N PRO A 165 -8.49 -3.32 -16.19
CA PRO A 165 -7.20 -3.75 -15.69
C PRO A 165 -6.73 -2.87 -14.52
N PHE A 166 -6.08 -3.48 -13.55
CA PHE A 166 -5.52 -2.82 -12.38
C PHE A 166 -4.25 -3.53 -11.91
N ILE A 167 -3.42 -2.81 -11.17
CA ILE A 167 -2.30 -3.40 -10.43
C ILE A 167 -2.81 -3.67 -9.02
N LEU A 168 -2.68 -4.91 -8.55
CA LEU A 168 -2.96 -5.26 -7.17
C LEU A 168 -1.99 -4.48 -6.29
N ARG A 169 -2.55 -3.52 -5.55
CA ARG A 169 -1.83 -2.77 -4.52
C ARG A 169 -2.56 -2.99 -3.21
N VAL A 170 -1.88 -3.61 -2.26
CA VAL A 170 -2.41 -3.81 -0.92
C VAL A 170 -2.35 -2.45 -0.24
N ALA A 171 -3.49 -1.81 -0.07
CA ALA A 171 -3.58 -0.69 0.85
C ALA A 171 -3.63 -1.32 2.25
N GLN A 172 -2.49 -1.41 2.93
CA GLN A 172 -2.51 -1.57 4.37
C GLN A 172 -3.12 -0.29 4.94
N LYS A 173 -4.44 -0.32 5.13
CA LYS A 173 -5.04 0.56 6.11
C LYS A 173 -4.59 0.02 7.46
N PRO A 174 -3.83 0.78 8.27
CA PRO A 174 -3.61 0.40 9.65
C PRO A 174 -4.96 0.16 10.32
N LEU A 175 -5.06 -0.93 11.08
CA LEU A 175 -6.29 -1.34 11.74
C LEU A 175 -6.71 -0.21 12.71
N GLU A 176 -8.01 0.09 12.77
CA GLU A 176 -8.50 1.00 13.79
C GLU A 176 -8.28 0.37 15.19
N GLY A 177 -7.45 1.01 16.01
CA GLY A 177 -7.08 0.51 17.34
C GLY A 177 -5.93 1.31 17.98
N PRO A 178 -5.58 1.01 19.25
CA PRO A 178 -4.36 1.54 19.84
C PRO A 178 -3.13 1.04 19.05
N PRO A 179 -2.08 1.87 18.93
CA PRO A 179 -1.01 1.68 17.95
C PRO A 179 -0.36 0.30 17.98
N GLU A 180 -0.27 -0.36 19.14
CA GLU A 180 0.48 -1.61 19.29
C GLU A 180 0.00 -2.76 18.38
N GLY A 181 -1.26 -2.76 17.90
CA GLY A 181 -1.78 -3.80 17.00
C GLY A 181 -1.44 -3.64 15.51
N ASN A 182 -0.84 -2.51 15.11
CA ASN A 182 -0.59 -2.14 13.70
C ASN A 182 0.88 -2.23 13.28
N TYR A 183 1.76 -2.51 14.23
CA TYR A 183 3.20 -2.54 14.05
C TYR A 183 3.71 -3.86 14.62
N MET A 184 4.90 -4.31 14.19
CA MET A 184 5.47 -5.49 14.83
C MET A 184 5.76 -5.20 16.30
N ASP A 185 5.34 -6.11 17.20
CA ASP A 185 5.61 -6.00 18.64
C ASP A 185 7.09 -5.75 18.94
N ASP A 186 7.98 -6.43 18.21
CA ASP A 186 9.43 -6.27 18.35
C ASP A 186 9.91 -4.89 17.87
N THR A 187 9.35 -4.34 16.77
CA THR A 187 9.65 -2.97 16.32
C THR A 187 9.21 -1.97 17.39
N VAL A 188 7.97 -2.10 17.90
CA VAL A 188 7.44 -1.19 18.93
C VAL A 188 8.33 -1.20 20.17
N LYS A 189 8.65 -2.38 20.67
CA LYS A 189 9.51 -2.56 21.84
C LYS A 189 10.88 -1.92 21.62
N THR A 190 11.57 -2.28 20.55
CA THR A 190 12.95 -1.82 20.29
C THR A 190 13.02 -0.34 19.96
N TYR A 191 12.09 0.21 19.19
CA TYR A 191 12.05 1.64 18.90
C TYR A 191 11.72 2.46 20.15
N THR A 192 10.90 1.92 21.05
CA THR A 192 10.66 2.51 22.37
C THR A 192 11.93 2.55 23.21
N GLU A 193 12.66 1.44 23.29
CA GLU A 193 13.95 1.38 23.98
C GLU A 193 14.95 2.38 23.37
N ILE A 194 15.06 2.45 22.03
CA ILE A 194 15.95 3.40 21.33
C ILE A 194 15.59 4.85 21.66
N ALA A 195 14.30 5.20 21.64
CA ALA A 195 13.84 6.55 21.93
C ALA A 195 14.08 6.94 23.40
N GLU A 196 13.79 6.03 24.34
CA GLU A 196 13.98 6.27 25.77
C GLU A 196 15.47 6.46 26.12
N GLU A 197 16.34 5.58 25.64
CA GLU A 197 17.80 5.66 25.87
C GLU A 197 18.43 6.83 25.09
N GLY A 198 17.89 7.15 23.92
CA GLY A 198 18.32 8.29 23.11
C GLY A 198 17.76 9.65 23.56
N GLY A 199 17.02 9.69 24.67
CA GLY A 199 16.45 10.91 25.27
C GLY A 199 15.32 11.56 24.47
N GLY A 200 14.76 10.88 23.48
CA GLY A 200 13.67 11.36 22.63
C GLY A 200 12.34 10.67 22.92
N ARG A 201 11.54 10.47 21.87
CA ARG A 201 10.22 9.83 21.97
C ARG A 201 9.95 8.87 20.82
N VAL A 202 8.91 8.06 20.98
CA VAL A 202 8.34 7.24 19.91
C VAL A 202 7.13 7.95 19.33
N ILE A 203 7.05 7.98 18.01
CA ILE A 203 5.88 8.44 17.28
C ILE A 203 5.38 7.31 16.39
N TYR A 204 4.08 7.04 16.46
CA TYR A 204 3.42 6.01 15.66
C TYR A 204 2.73 6.68 14.48
N CYS A 205 3.11 6.31 13.26
CA CYS A 205 2.47 6.83 12.04
C CYS A 205 1.51 5.80 11.48
N ARG A 206 0.25 6.19 11.23
CA ARG A 206 -0.76 5.32 10.62
C ARG A 206 -0.95 5.66 9.13
N GLY A 207 -0.06 6.46 8.57
CA GLY A 207 -0.08 6.83 7.17
C GLY A 207 0.46 8.23 6.93
N GLU A 208 0.20 8.72 5.73
CA GLU A 208 0.73 9.97 5.18
C GLU A 208 0.52 11.17 6.11
N ASP A 209 -0.69 11.36 6.64
CA ASP A 209 -1.02 12.53 7.47
C ASP A 209 -0.34 12.50 8.85
N ASP A 210 -0.06 11.31 9.40
CA ASP A 210 0.51 11.17 10.74
C ASP A 210 2.01 11.46 10.77
N LEU A 211 2.73 11.17 9.68
CA LEU A 211 4.16 11.50 9.60
C LEU A 211 4.38 13.01 9.43
N LEU A 212 3.43 13.74 8.84
CA LEU A 212 3.45 15.20 8.86
C LEU A 212 3.33 15.70 10.30
N ASN A 213 2.32 15.22 11.03
CA ASN A 213 2.12 15.58 12.43
C ASN A 213 3.31 15.19 13.31
N ALA A 214 3.96 14.07 13.02
CA ALA A 214 5.16 13.61 13.73
C ALA A 214 6.34 14.57 13.53
N LEU A 215 6.59 15.02 12.30
CA LEU A 215 7.64 15.98 12.02
C LEU A 215 7.32 17.35 12.63
N ASP A 216 6.07 17.78 12.57
CA ASP A 216 5.62 19.00 13.26
C ASP A 216 5.87 18.92 14.76
N GLU A 217 5.47 17.83 15.42
CA GLU A 217 5.65 17.64 16.86
C GLU A 217 7.14 17.69 17.27
N VAL A 218 8.03 17.08 16.48
CA VAL A 218 9.47 17.13 16.73
C VAL A 218 10.03 18.53 16.56
N LEU A 219 9.54 19.28 15.57
CA LEU A 219 10.07 20.59 15.19
C LEU A 219 9.48 21.75 15.99
N ASP A 220 8.28 21.61 16.54
CA ASP A 220 7.61 22.65 17.34
C ASP A 220 8.25 22.84 18.73
N GLU A 221 8.99 21.85 19.22
CA GLU A 221 9.62 21.91 20.55
C GLU A 221 10.99 22.57 20.56
N VAL A 222 11.47 23.00 19.40
CA VAL A 222 12.81 23.54 19.27
C VAL A 222 12.78 25.04 19.47
N ASP A 223 13.72 25.56 20.26
CA ASP A 223 13.87 27.01 20.39
C ASP A 223 14.32 27.57 19.03
N SER A 224 13.66 28.63 18.56
CA SER A 224 13.75 29.18 17.18
C SER A 224 15.15 29.65 16.69
N GLY A 225 16.22 29.32 17.41
CA GLY A 225 17.59 29.76 17.18
C GLY A 225 18.36 28.95 16.12
N SER A 226 18.59 27.65 16.35
CA SER A 226 19.47 26.83 15.49
C SER A 226 19.17 25.33 15.60
N LEU A 227 18.89 24.68 14.47
CA LEU A 227 18.58 23.26 14.39
C LEU A 227 19.48 22.51 13.42
N ASP A 228 20.04 21.40 13.88
CA ASP A 228 20.58 20.34 13.05
C ASP A 228 19.62 19.14 13.11
N LEU A 229 19.18 18.69 11.95
CA LEU A 229 18.28 17.55 11.82
C LEU A 229 18.92 16.48 10.93
N VAL A 230 19.03 15.26 11.42
CA VAL A 230 19.43 14.11 10.61
C VAL A 230 18.28 13.12 10.55
N LEU A 231 17.98 12.64 9.34
CA LEU A 231 17.00 11.59 9.10
C LEU A 231 17.71 10.27 8.79
N ALA A 232 17.58 9.26 9.66
CA ALA A 232 17.92 7.88 9.38
C ALA A 232 16.69 7.16 8.80
N LEU A 233 16.72 6.87 7.50
CA LEU A 233 15.58 6.39 6.73
C LEU A 233 15.83 4.97 6.20
N ASP A 234 14.91 4.07 6.53
CA ASP A 234 14.86 2.75 5.92
C ASP A 234 14.57 2.84 4.42
N THR A 235 15.30 2.05 3.63
CA THR A 235 15.18 1.95 2.19
C THR A 235 15.15 0.50 1.68
N THR A 236 14.71 -0.43 2.54
CA THR A 236 14.38 -1.82 2.21
C THR A 236 13.08 -1.91 1.41
N ALA A 237 12.72 -3.12 0.94
CA ALA A 237 11.55 -3.29 0.07
C ALA A 237 10.22 -3.02 0.77
N SER A 238 10.10 -3.18 2.09
CA SER A 238 8.85 -2.93 2.81
C SER A 238 8.40 -1.47 2.72
N MET A 239 9.36 -0.56 2.64
CA MET A 239 9.16 0.89 2.46
C MET A 239 8.64 1.28 1.05
N GLU A 240 8.24 0.34 0.18
CA GLU A 240 7.76 0.61 -1.19
C GLU A 240 6.56 1.56 -1.21
N ASN A 241 5.70 1.50 -0.19
CA ASN A 241 4.52 2.34 -0.08
C ASN A 241 4.83 3.73 0.50
N ASP A 242 5.79 3.84 1.43
CA ASP A 242 6.11 5.09 2.13
C ASP A 242 7.07 6.01 1.37
N ILE A 243 8.04 5.44 0.65
CA ILE A 243 9.06 6.23 -0.07
C ILE A 243 8.46 7.15 -1.15
N PRO A 244 7.46 6.74 -1.96
CA PRO A 244 6.78 7.63 -2.90
C PRO A 244 6.14 8.85 -2.22
N TRP A 245 5.58 8.67 -1.03
CA TRP A 245 5.02 9.76 -0.24
C TRP A 245 6.12 10.67 0.33
N LEU A 246 7.16 10.09 0.93
CA LEU A 246 8.31 10.86 1.45
C LEU A 246 8.95 11.72 0.36
N LYS A 247 9.01 11.20 -0.88
CA LYS A 247 9.47 11.98 -2.05
C LYS A 247 8.58 13.19 -2.34
N ARG A 248 7.28 13.09 -2.08
CA ARG A 248 6.30 14.14 -2.37
C ARG A 248 6.26 15.20 -1.27
N GLU A 249 6.24 14.79 0.00
CA GLU A 249 5.89 15.70 1.11
C GLU A 249 7.05 16.11 2.02
N LEU A 250 8.13 15.31 2.15
CA LEU A 250 9.18 15.56 3.16
C LEU A 250 9.82 16.94 2.99
N VAL A 251 10.25 17.30 1.78
CA VAL A 251 10.95 18.57 1.53
C VAL A 251 10.00 19.77 1.62
N PRO A 252 8.77 19.73 1.06
CA PRO A 252 7.77 20.77 1.32
C PRO A 252 7.55 21.03 2.82
N LEU A 253 7.32 19.99 3.62
CA LEU A 253 7.09 20.13 5.06
C LEU A 253 8.31 20.72 5.76
N LEU A 254 9.51 20.17 5.51
CA LEU A 254 10.72 20.70 6.12
C LEU A 254 10.94 22.17 5.75
N LYS A 255 10.57 22.61 4.54
CA LYS A 255 10.66 24.03 4.14
C LYS A 255 9.69 24.89 4.95
N GLU A 256 8.45 24.43 5.12
CA GLU A 256 7.42 25.14 5.90
C GLU A 256 7.83 25.28 7.37
N GLN A 257 8.21 24.16 8.00
CA GLN A 257 8.53 24.15 9.42
C GLN A 257 9.85 24.85 9.76
N THR A 258 10.80 24.87 8.83
CA THR A 258 12.12 25.48 9.09
C THR A 258 12.22 26.94 8.65
N GLU A 259 11.17 27.53 8.08
CA GLU A 259 11.17 28.92 7.61
C GLU A 259 11.47 29.93 8.74
N GLY A 260 11.08 29.61 9.99
CA GLY A 260 11.30 30.43 11.17
C GLY A 260 12.69 30.32 11.80
N TYR A 261 13.52 29.36 11.40
CA TYR A 261 14.80 29.09 12.05
C TYR A 261 15.92 29.98 11.53
N GLY A 262 16.65 30.62 12.44
CA GLY A 262 17.81 31.44 12.08
C GLY A 262 18.92 30.63 11.39
N HIS A 263 19.11 29.38 11.81
CA HIS A 263 20.07 28.44 11.23
C HIS A 263 19.48 27.02 11.21
N PHE A 264 19.37 26.44 10.01
CA PHE A 264 18.92 25.07 9.83
C PHE A 264 19.90 24.28 8.95
N ARG A 265 20.22 23.06 9.36
CA ARG A 265 20.96 22.10 8.52
C ARG A 265 20.28 20.74 8.54
N PHE A 266 20.11 20.17 7.36
CA PHE A 266 19.50 18.85 7.19
C PHE A 266 20.51 17.83 6.66
N GLY A 267 20.59 16.69 7.32
CA GLY A 267 21.38 15.52 6.93
C GLY A 267 20.49 14.30 6.76
N MET A 268 21.00 13.27 6.08
CA MET A 268 20.25 12.02 5.91
C MET A 268 21.18 10.81 5.88
N VAL A 269 20.77 9.73 6.51
CA VAL A 269 21.37 8.41 6.43
C VAL A 269 20.33 7.49 5.82
N LEU A 270 20.60 6.97 4.62
CA LEU A 270 19.77 5.89 4.07
C LEU A 270 20.37 4.57 4.52
N TYR A 271 19.56 3.64 5.01
CA TYR A 271 20.05 2.33 5.41
C TYR A 271 19.20 1.20 4.84
N ARG A 272 19.79 0.01 4.84
CA ARG A 272 19.16 -1.28 4.48
C ARG A 272 19.78 -2.38 5.33
N ASP A 273 19.50 -3.64 5.01
CA ASP A 273 20.11 -4.77 5.69
C ASP A 273 21.56 -5.08 5.27
N TYR A 274 22.19 -5.98 6.01
CA TYR A 274 23.48 -6.58 5.69
C TYR A 274 23.43 -7.35 4.37
N HIS A 275 24.56 -7.30 3.64
CA HIS A 275 24.75 -7.98 2.35
C HIS A 275 23.88 -7.46 1.20
N GLU A 276 23.36 -6.25 1.34
CA GLU A 276 22.67 -5.54 0.28
C GLU A 276 23.59 -4.56 -0.47
N ASP A 277 23.04 -3.82 -1.43
CA ASP A 277 23.79 -2.88 -2.27
C ASP A 277 24.58 -1.84 -1.44
N TYR A 278 24.09 -1.52 -0.25
CA TYR A 278 24.75 -0.72 0.76
C TYR A 278 24.15 -1.01 2.13
N LEU A 279 24.97 -0.90 3.17
CA LEU A 279 24.51 -0.93 4.56
C LEU A 279 23.97 0.45 4.97
N THR A 280 24.79 1.49 4.78
CA THR A 280 24.43 2.88 5.03
C THR A 280 24.92 3.79 3.90
N ARG A 281 24.20 4.89 3.67
CA ARG A 281 24.59 5.97 2.75
C ARG A 281 24.35 7.32 3.41
N VAL A 282 25.45 7.92 3.86
CA VAL A 282 25.43 9.26 4.45
C VAL A 282 25.28 10.34 3.38
N ARG A 283 24.43 11.31 3.70
CA ARG A 283 24.22 12.54 2.96
C ARG A 283 24.49 13.69 3.93
N PRO A 284 25.61 14.41 3.74
CA PRO A 284 26.09 15.37 4.72
C PRO A 284 25.12 16.54 4.86
N PHE A 285 25.27 17.30 5.96
CA PHE A 285 24.48 18.49 6.22
C PHE A 285 24.42 19.46 5.03
N GLN A 286 23.21 19.81 4.65
CA GLN A 286 22.92 20.86 3.68
C GLN A 286 22.21 22.02 4.37
N LYS A 287 22.56 23.25 3.98
CA LYS A 287 21.92 24.49 4.47
C LYS A 287 20.63 24.81 3.71
N THR A 288 20.40 24.15 2.58
CA THR A 288 19.18 24.29 1.78
C THR A 288 18.64 22.90 1.46
N LEU A 289 17.32 22.81 1.34
CA LEU A 289 16.64 21.54 1.09
C LEU A 289 16.57 21.15 -0.39
N ASP A 290 17.03 22.00 -1.31
CA ASP A 290 16.93 21.76 -2.75
C ASP A 290 17.74 20.53 -3.21
N GLY A 291 18.90 20.28 -2.57
CA GLY A 291 19.70 19.10 -2.85
C GLY A 291 19.08 17.82 -2.28
N ILE A 292 18.31 17.92 -1.20
CA ILE A 292 17.67 16.80 -0.51
C ILE A 292 16.55 16.19 -1.35
N GLN A 293 15.73 17.03 -2.00
CA GLN A 293 14.70 16.56 -2.93
C GLN A 293 15.30 15.66 -4.02
N GLY A 294 16.45 16.05 -4.56
CA GLY A 294 17.16 15.26 -5.56
C GLY A 294 17.65 13.92 -5.02
N VAL A 295 18.09 13.88 -3.75
CA VAL A 295 18.50 12.62 -3.11
C VAL A 295 17.29 11.71 -2.94
N ILE A 296 16.23 12.19 -2.30
CA ILE A 296 15.08 11.34 -2.00
C ILE A 296 14.40 10.83 -3.28
N ASN A 297 14.31 11.66 -4.33
CA ASN A 297 13.76 11.25 -5.62
C ASN A 297 14.54 10.10 -6.27
N ARG A 298 15.86 10.03 -6.03
CA ARG A 298 16.73 8.95 -6.53
C ARG A 298 16.80 7.74 -5.61
N THR A 299 16.26 7.84 -4.39
CA THR A 299 16.18 6.72 -3.48
C THR A 299 15.23 5.67 -4.05
N THR A 300 15.69 4.43 -4.08
CA THR A 300 14.92 3.26 -4.48
C THR A 300 14.91 2.27 -3.34
N VAL A 301 13.73 1.72 -3.08
CA VAL A 301 13.57 0.59 -2.17
C VAL A 301 14.09 -0.68 -2.82
N PHE A 302 14.78 -1.51 -2.06
CA PHE A 302 15.20 -2.84 -2.49
C PHE A 302 15.71 -3.60 -1.28
N GLY A 303 15.51 -4.92 -1.27
CA GLY A 303 16.08 -5.76 -0.22
C GLY A 303 15.16 -5.95 0.99
N GLY A 304 15.70 -6.24 2.17
CA GLY A 304 14.96 -6.51 3.41
C GLY A 304 14.21 -7.84 3.38
N ARG A 305 14.80 -8.86 2.75
CA ARG A 305 14.16 -10.18 2.58
C ARG A 305 13.90 -10.91 3.91
N ASP A 306 14.67 -10.59 4.93
CA ASP A 306 14.53 -11.10 6.29
C ASP A 306 14.39 -9.90 7.23
N ILE A 307 13.48 -9.98 8.19
CA ILE A 307 13.50 -9.12 9.38
C ILE A 307 14.40 -9.83 10.39
N PRO A 308 15.39 -9.18 11.03
CA PRO A 308 15.54 -7.74 11.32
C PRO A 308 16.35 -6.88 10.32
N GLU A 309 16.44 -5.56 10.56
CA GLU A 309 17.16 -4.57 9.75
C GLU A 309 18.38 -3.94 10.46
N ALA A 310 19.27 -3.25 9.71
CA ALA A 310 20.52 -2.69 10.25
C ALA A 310 20.38 -1.29 10.89
N VAL A 311 19.36 -1.11 11.73
CA VAL A 311 19.00 0.17 12.38
C VAL A 311 20.16 0.80 13.16
N TYR A 312 20.87 0.04 14.00
CA TYR A 312 21.97 0.60 14.80
C TYR A 312 23.15 1.10 13.98
N GLU A 313 23.40 0.51 12.80
CA GLU A 313 24.43 1.00 11.89
C GLU A 313 24.03 2.37 11.32
N ALA A 314 22.74 2.58 11.06
CA ALA A 314 22.20 3.86 10.62
C ALA A 314 22.27 4.93 11.72
N LEU A 315 21.88 4.58 12.95
CA LEU A 315 21.95 5.48 14.10
C LEU A 315 23.39 5.86 14.42
N TYR A 316 24.31 4.90 14.38
CA TYR A 316 25.73 5.15 14.59
C TYR A 316 26.29 6.16 13.57
N GLU A 317 26.00 5.98 12.28
CA GLU A 317 26.37 6.94 11.24
C GLU A 317 25.67 8.30 11.44
N GLY A 318 24.42 8.31 11.91
CA GLY A 318 23.68 9.53 12.26
C GLY A 318 24.39 10.35 13.34
N VAL A 319 24.91 9.68 14.37
CA VAL A 319 25.66 10.31 15.46
C VAL A 319 27.06 10.74 15.00
N HIS A 320 27.78 9.89 14.28
CA HIS A 320 29.23 10.04 14.06
C HIS A 320 29.64 10.72 12.75
N ALA A 321 28.85 10.60 11.68
CA ALA A 321 29.23 11.10 10.37
C ALA A 321 28.95 12.60 10.18
N PHE A 322 28.29 13.22 11.15
CA PHE A 322 27.75 14.57 11.06
C PHE A 322 28.47 15.53 12.02
N PRO A 323 28.94 16.70 11.53
CA PRO A 323 29.50 17.73 12.39
C PRO A 323 28.36 18.55 13.02
N TRP A 324 27.78 18.03 14.09
CA TRP A 324 26.74 18.68 14.89
C TRP A 324 27.27 19.99 15.51
N MET A 325 26.57 21.10 15.29
CA MET A 325 26.96 22.43 15.76
C MET A 325 25.79 23.24 16.32
N ALA A 326 24.55 22.88 15.98
CA ALA A 326 23.36 23.55 16.45
C ALA A 326 23.17 23.38 17.97
N THR A 327 22.34 24.26 18.55
CA THR A 327 21.85 24.12 19.92
C THR A 327 20.95 22.90 20.03
N ASP A 328 20.09 22.74 19.03
CA ASP A 328 19.12 21.67 18.96
C ASP A 328 19.57 20.66 17.90
N ARG A 329 19.69 19.40 18.32
CA ARG A 329 20.27 18.32 17.53
C ARG A 329 19.33 17.13 17.59
N LYS A 330 18.66 16.85 16.48
CA LYS A 330 17.64 15.80 16.41
C LYS A 330 18.06 14.75 15.38
N LEU A 331 18.03 13.48 15.77
CA LEU A 331 18.18 12.33 14.89
C LEU A 331 16.84 11.59 14.84
N LEU A 332 16.23 11.54 13.65
CA LEU A 332 14.97 10.86 13.43
C LEU A 332 15.20 9.51 12.75
N LEU A 333 14.84 8.43 13.43
CA LEU A 333 14.79 7.10 12.85
C LEU A 333 13.41 6.86 12.24
N ILE A 334 13.33 6.52 10.96
CA ILE A 334 12.09 6.14 10.28
C ILE A 334 12.24 4.74 9.70
N GLY A 335 11.34 3.83 10.07
CA GLY A 335 11.26 2.47 9.53
C GLY A 335 10.11 1.67 10.13
N ASP A 336 9.94 0.44 9.66
CA ASP A 336 8.85 -0.47 10.00
C ASP A 336 9.32 -1.82 10.60
N ALA A 337 10.64 -2.05 10.67
CA ALA A 337 11.24 -3.29 11.14
C ALA A 337 12.19 -3.08 12.35
N PRO A 338 12.33 -4.08 13.24
CA PRO A 338 13.24 -4.00 14.39
C PRO A 338 14.73 -4.09 13.98
N PRO A 339 15.66 -3.62 14.83
CA PRO A 339 17.09 -3.85 14.69
C PRO A 339 17.45 -5.35 14.80
N HIS A 340 18.58 -5.75 14.19
CA HIS A 340 19.23 -7.01 14.57
C HIS A 340 19.65 -6.97 16.04
N GLU A 341 19.30 -8.01 16.83
CA GLU A 341 19.68 -8.16 18.26
C GLU A 341 21.18 -7.95 18.53
N ARG A 342 22.01 -8.22 17.52
CA ARG A 342 23.43 -7.91 17.52
C ARG A 342 23.79 -7.32 16.18
N PRO A 343 24.22 -6.04 16.12
CA PRO A 343 24.85 -5.51 14.92
C PRO A 343 25.99 -6.42 14.50
N ARG A 344 26.08 -6.75 13.21
CA ARG A 344 27.11 -7.68 12.70
C ARG A 344 28.47 -6.99 12.53
N GLY A 345 28.49 -5.65 12.67
CA GLY A 345 29.67 -4.81 12.62
C GLY A 345 30.37 -4.65 13.96
N ARG A 346 31.01 -3.49 14.14
CA ARG A 346 31.68 -3.08 15.40
C ARG A 346 30.81 -2.17 16.26
N VAL A 347 29.63 -1.81 15.76
CA VAL A 347 28.70 -0.91 16.44
C VAL A 347 27.97 -1.68 17.52
N THR A 348 27.83 -1.06 18.69
CA THR A 348 26.95 -1.54 19.76
C THR A 348 25.91 -0.47 20.06
N GLU A 349 24.79 -0.89 20.65
CA GLU A 349 23.71 0.01 21.06
C GLU A 349 24.25 1.05 22.06
N ASP A 350 25.01 0.59 23.06
CA ASP A 350 25.68 1.47 24.04
C ASP A 350 26.52 2.57 23.40
N MET A 351 27.25 2.27 22.32
CA MET A 351 28.03 3.29 21.60
C MET A 351 27.13 4.37 21.00
N VAL A 352 25.97 3.98 20.47
CA VAL A 352 25.02 4.95 19.91
C VAL A 352 24.49 5.87 21.00
N TYR A 353 24.04 5.30 22.13
CA TYR A 353 23.41 6.07 23.20
C TYR A 353 24.41 6.96 23.95
N GLU A 354 25.55 6.41 24.38
CA GLU A 354 26.58 7.16 25.11
C GLU A 354 27.13 8.31 24.26
N ASP A 355 27.40 8.06 22.97
CA ASP A 355 27.96 9.09 22.09
C ASP A 355 26.91 10.14 21.70
N ALA A 356 25.63 9.75 21.51
CA ALA A 356 24.54 10.68 21.28
C ALA A 356 24.32 11.61 22.48
N GLU A 357 24.28 11.06 23.70
CA GLU A 357 24.17 11.84 24.94
C GLU A 357 25.37 12.81 25.08
N ALA A 358 26.60 12.32 24.86
CA ALA A 358 27.81 13.12 24.98
C ALA A 358 27.84 14.34 24.05
N ILE A 359 27.18 14.26 22.89
CA ILE A 359 27.04 15.38 21.95
C ILE A 359 25.65 16.03 21.97
N GLY A 360 24.77 15.64 22.90
CA GLY A 360 23.43 16.21 23.04
C GLY A 360 22.54 16.03 21.81
N VAL A 361 22.66 14.90 21.11
CA VAL A 361 21.74 14.50 20.04
C VAL A 361 20.59 13.71 20.65
N GLU A 362 19.37 14.17 20.39
CA GLU A 362 18.15 13.46 20.79
C GLU A 362 17.71 12.52 19.67
N ILE A 363 17.43 11.26 20.01
CA ILE A 363 16.97 10.24 19.05
C ILE A 363 15.48 10.04 19.20
N THR A 364 14.71 10.45 18.19
CA THR A 364 13.28 10.16 18.10
C THR A 364 13.05 9.09 17.05
N THR A 365 12.21 8.11 17.39
CA THR A 365 11.87 7.02 16.48
C THR A 365 10.46 7.18 15.97
N ILE A 366 10.28 6.98 14.67
CA ILE A 366 9.00 7.05 14.00
C ILE A 366 8.73 5.69 13.37
N ILE A 367 7.69 5.03 13.88
CA ILE A 367 7.31 3.69 13.45
C ILE A 367 6.26 3.81 12.35
N LEU A 368 6.56 3.24 11.18
CA LEU A 368 5.65 3.14 10.05
C LEU A 368 4.85 1.83 10.09
N PRO A 369 3.62 1.82 9.56
CA PRO A 369 2.82 0.60 9.51
C PRO A 369 3.43 -0.36 8.48
N GLN A 370 3.38 -1.65 8.78
CA GLN A 370 3.83 -2.67 7.84
C GLN A 370 2.88 -2.91 6.71
#